data_AF-A0A7S3T241-F1
#
_entry.id   AF-A0A7S3T241-F1
#
_cell.length_a   1.000
_cell.length_b   1.000
_cell.length_c   1.000
_cell.angle_alpha   90.00
_cell.angle_beta   90.00
_cell.angle_gamma   90.00
#
_symmetry.space_group_name_H-M   'P 1'
#
loop_
_entity.id
_entity.type
_entity.pdbx_description
1 polymer ?
#
loop_
_entity_poly.entity_id
_entity_poly.type
_entity_poly.pdbx_seq_one_letter_code
_entity_poly.pdbx_strand_id
1 'polypeptide(L)'
;RCLRPDRVVAAVTDFVAAELGKYYVEPPPFNLEACFNDSSNTSPLIFVLSPGQDPMTELLRFADTRGFGGKRTAAISLGQGQGPIARRLITEGMRAGSWVVLQNCHLCTSWMPTLEKICEELTPDAASPDFRLWLTSAPSTHFPVSILQN
;
A
#
# COMPACT_ATOMS: atom_id res chain seq x y z
N ARG A 1 21.63 -28.31 -28.88
CA ARG A 1 20.83 -27.52 -27.90
C ARG A 1 21.60 -26.21 -27.67
N CYS A 2 21.16 -25.10 -28.26
CA CYS A 2 22.00 -23.89 -28.43
C CYS A 2 21.77 -22.78 -27.38
N LEU A 3 20.77 -22.92 -26.52
CA LEU A 3 20.45 -21.96 -25.46
C LEU A 3 20.78 -22.54 -24.08
N ARG A 4 21.30 -21.66 -23.20
CA ARG A 4 21.50 -21.89 -21.77
C ARG A 4 20.45 -21.13 -20.97
N PRO A 5 19.30 -21.75 -20.62
CA PRO A 5 18.20 -21.08 -19.93
C PRO A 5 18.62 -20.41 -18.62
N ASP A 6 19.59 -21.00 -17.93
CA ASP A 6 20.17 -20.50 -16.68
C ASP A 6 20.94 -19.18 -16.84
N ARG A 7 21.33 -18.81 -18.05
CA ARG A 7 22.05 -17.57 -18.36
C ARG A 7 21.16 -16.46 -18.91
N VAL A 8 19.90 -16.75 -19.23
CA VAL A 8 19.01 -15.78 -19.90
C VAL A 8 18.75 -14.57 -19.01
N VAL A 9 18.42 -14.77 -17.73
CA VAL A 9 18.13 -13.65 -16.80
C VAL A 9 19.33 -12.72 -16.66
N ALA A 10 20.52 -13.29 -16.45
CA ALA A 10 21.75 -12.50 -16.35
C ALA A 10 22.06 -11.76 -17.66
N ALA A 11 21.98 -12.44 -18.81
CA ALA A 11 22.26 -11.82 -20.12
C ALA A 11 21.28 -10.67 -20.45
N VAL A 12 19.99 -10.83 -20.11
CA VAL A 12 18.99 -9.76 -20.27
C VAL A 12 19.27 -8.60 -19.32
N THR A 13 19.65 -8.88 -18.07
CA THR A 13 20.02 -7.86 -17.09
C THR A 13 21.24 -7.06 -17.57
N ASP A 14 22.28 -7.74 -18.03
CA ASP A 14 23.49 -7.12 -18.56
C ASP A 14 23.19 -6.26 -19.81
N PHE A 15 22.32 -6.76 -20.70
CA PHE A 15 21.87 -6.01 -21.87
C PHE A 15 21.13 -4.73 -21.48
N VAL A 16 20.15 -4.81 -20.58
CA VAL A 16 19.41 -3.63 -20.10
C VAL A 16 20.34 -2.64 -19.41
N ALA A 17 21.27 -3.13 -18.59
CA ALA A 17 22.26 -2.29 -17.92
C ALA A 17 23.20 -1.58 -18.90
N ALA A 18 23.55 -2.22 -20.02
CA ALA A 18 24.39 -1.64 -21.06
C ALA A 18 23.67 -0.58 -21.90
N GLU A 19 22.41 -0.83 -22.27
CA GLU A 19 21.65 0.06 -23.17
C GLU A 19 20.94 1.20 -22.42
N LEU A 20 20.38 0.93 -21.23
CA LEU A 20 19.57 1.89 -20.47
C LEU A 20 20.27 2.37 -19.18
N GLY A 21 21.32 1.67 -18.75
CA GLY A 21 22.05 1.97 -17.53
C GLY A 21 21.61 1.13 -16.32
N LYS A 22 22.48 1.04 -15.32
CA LYS A 22 22.28 0.21 -14.12
C LYS A 22 21.04 0.55 -13.30
N TYR A 23 20.58 1.80 -13.38
CA TYR A 23 19.36 2.27 -12.73
C TYR A 23 18.11 1.42 -13.07
N TYR A 24 18.06 0.83 -14.28
CA TYR A 24 16.92 0.03 -14.74
C TYR A 24 16.99 -1.45 -14.31
N VAL A 25 18.08 -1.87 -13.67
CA VAL A 25 18.25 -3.25 -13.18
C VAL A 25 18.50 -3.32 -11.67
N GLU A 26 18.90 -2.22 -11.05
CA GLU A 26 19.08 -2.13 -9.61
C GLU A 26 17.74 -1.76 -8.95
N PRO A 27 17.26 -2.53 -7.97
CA PRO A 27 16.04 -2.17 -7.26
C PRO A 27 16.25 -0.86 -6.51
N PRO A 28 15.34 0.12 -6.65
CA PRO A 28 15.48 1.38 -5.92
C PRO A 28 15.38 1.13 -4.41
N PRO A 29 16.08 1.94 -3.59
CA PRO A 29 15.93 1.86 -2.15
C PRO A 29 14.49 2.19 -1.76
N PHE A 30 13.95 1.44 -0.80
CA PHE A 30 12.63 1.72 -0.25
C PHE A 30 12.64 3.11 0.44
N ASN A 31 11.73 4.00 0.05
CA ASN A 31 11.62 5.34 0.60
C ASN A 31 10.15 5.68 0.91
N LEU A 32 9.76 5.48 2.17
CA LEU A 32 8.41 5.74 2.65
C LEU A 32 8.03 7.23 2.58
N GLU A 33 8.99 8.13 2.76
CA GLU A 33 8.74 9.57 2.67
C GLU A 33 8.39 10.00 1.25
N ALA A 34 9.12 9.49 0.25
CA ALA A 34 8.80 9.75 -1.16
C ALA A 34 7.40 9.24 -1.51
N CYS A 35 7.07 7.99 -1.15
CA CYS A 35 5.73 7.44 -1.39
C CYS A 35 4.62 8.25 -0.71
N PHE A 36 4.85 8.73 0.53
CA PHE A 36 3.91 9.59 1.21
C PHE A 36 3.72 10.94 0.52
N ASN A 37 4.79 11.57 0.04
CA ASN A 37 4.71 12.85 -0.67
C ASN A 37 4.00 12.75 -2.02
N ASP A 38 4.12 11.61 -2.71
CA ASP A 38 3.39 11.33 -3.96
C ASP A 38 1.92 10.93 -3.72
N SER A 39 1.55 10.66 -2.46
CA SER A 39 0.18 10.27 -2.09
C SER A 39 -0.72 11.45 -1.72
N SER A 40 -2.02 11.20 -1.70
CA SER A 40 -3.06 12.18 -1.36
C SER A 40 -4.11 11.59 -0.43
N ASN A 41 -5.11 12.40 -0.05
CA ASN A 41 -6.29 11.94 0.68
C ASN A 41 -7.23 11.05 -0.18
N THR A 42 -6.98 10.92 -1.48
CA THR A 42 -7.75 10.09 -2.41
C THR A 42 -6.95 8.92 -2.99
N SER A 43 -5.65 8.85 -2.74
CA SER A 43 -4.76 7.82 -3.27
C SER A 43 -4.24 6.95 -2.13
N PRO A 44 -4.84 5.77 -1.86
CA PRO A 44 -4.39 4.86 -0.83
C PRO A 44 -2.97 4.37 -1.08
N LEU A 45 -2.22 4.16 -0.01
CA LEU A 45 -0.87 3.60 -0.04
C LEU A 45 -0.91 2.12 0.33
N ILE A 46 -0.25 1.26 -0.44
CA ILE A 46 -0.23 -0.19 -0.18
C ILE A 46 1.18 -0.73 -0.01
N PHE A 47 1.36 -1.54 1.03
CA PHE A 47 2.50 -2.43 1.19
C PHE A 47 2.15 -3.83 0.68
N VAL A 48 2.89 -4.28 -0.34
CA VAL A 48 2.83 -5.67 -0.80
C VAL A 48 3.77 -6.52 0.06
N LEU A 49 3.20 -7.38 0.88
CA LEU A 49 3.93 -8.15 1.88
C LEU A 49 4.63 -9.35 1.25
N SER A 50 5.92 -9.49 1.55
CA SER A 50 6.64 -10.75 1.38
C SER A 50 6.50 -11.60 2.65
N PRO A 51 6.61 -12.94 2.57
CA PRO A 51 6.55 -13.81 3.74
C PRO A 51 7.51 -13.35 4.85
N GLY A 52 6.98 -13.15 6.07
CA GLY A 52 7.78 -12.76 7.24
C GLY A 52 8.17 -11.28 7.29
N GLN A 53 7.68 -10.43 6.39
CA GLN A 53 7.87 -8.98 6.44
C GLN A 53 6.60 -8.29 6.94
N ASP A 54 6.75 -7.41 7.93
CA ASP A 54 5.67 -6.57 8.45
C ASP A 54 6.14 -5.10 8.53
N PRO A 55 5.59 -4.19 7.69
CA PRO A 55 5.97 -2.79 7.66
C PRO A 55 5.37 -1.97 8.82
N MET A 56 4.54 -2.55 9.69
CA MET A 56 3.79 -1.79 10.70
C MET A 56 4.69 -0.97 11.64
N THR A 57 5.82 -1.54 12.08
CA THR A 57 6.74 -0.81 12.97
C THR A 57 7.32 0.43 12.29
N GLU A 58 7.72 0.30 11.03
CA GLU A 58 8.28 1.38 10.22
C GLU A 58 7.21 2.45 9.93
N LEU A 59 6.00 2.02 9.58
CA LEU A 59 4.87 2.90 9.29
C LEU A 59 4.43 3.71 10.52
N LEU A 60 4.32 3.08 11.69
CA LEU A 60 3.94 3.79 12.92
C LEU A 60 5.01 4.79 13.35
N ARG A 61 6.29 4.40 13.24
CA ARG A 61 7.41 5.31 13.47
C ARG A 61 7.36 6.50 12.51
N PHE A 62 7.06 6.26 11.23
CA PHE A 62 6.88 7.31 10.24
C PHE A 62 5.68 8.22 10.54
N ALA A 63 4.55 7.65 11.00
CA ALA A 63 3.41 8.44 11.44
C ALA A 63 3.79 9.37 12.61
N ASP A 64 4.55 8.87 13.59
CA ASP A 64 5.07 9.68 14.70
C ASP A 64 5.95 10.83 14.20
N THR A 65 6.90 10.59 13.30
CA THR A 65 7.79 11.64 12.76
C THR A 65 7.03 12.70 11.95
N ARG A 66 5.90 12.33 11.34
CA ARG A 66 5.02 13.25 10.59
C ARG A 66 3.95 13.92 11.46
N GLY A 67 3.88 13.63 12.77
CA GLY A 67 2.87 14.21 13.67
C GLY A 67 1.47 13.59 13.56
N PHE A 68 1.38 12.40 12.96
CA PHE A 68 0.17 11.57 12.87
C PHE A 68 0.19 10.37 13.82
N GLY A 69 1.19 10.32 14.68
CA GLY A 69 1.37 9.33 15.73
C GLY A 69 0.23 9.17 16.73
N GLY A 70 0.34 8.14 17.57
CA GLY A 70 -0.57 7.89 18.69
C GLY A 70 -2.05 7.82 18.26
N LYS A 71 -2.88 8.72 18.79
CA LYS A 71 -4.34 8.74 18.53
C LYS A 71 -4.71 9.21 17.12
N ARG A 72 -3.77 9.76 16.35
CA ARG A 72 -3.99 10.21 14.96
C ARG A 72 -3.70 9.12 13.93
N THR A 73 -3.38 7.89 14.36
CA THR A 73 -3.31 6.71 13.50
C THR A 73 -4.12 5.57 14.12
N ALA A 74 -5.08 5.04 13.38
CA ALA A 74 -5.82 3.85 13.76
C ALA A 74 -5.41 2.68 12.88
N ALA A 75 -5.14 1.51 13.47
CA ALA A 75 -4.76 0.32 12.74
C ALA A 75 -5.69 -0.85 13.08
N ILE A 76 -6.11 -1.60 12.07
CA ILE A 76 -7.00 -2.76 12.21
C ILE A 76 -6.60 -3.86 11.22
N SER A 77 -6.55 -5.10 11.70
CA SER A 77 -6.36 -6.27 10.82
C SER A 77 -7.70 -6.72 10.25
N LEU A 78 -7.79 -6.83 8.93
CA LEU A 78 -9.00 -7.27 8.24
C LEU A 78 -9.15 -8.79 8.36
N GLY A 79 -9.85 -9.21 9.40
CA GLY A 79 -10.35 -10.57 9.58
C GLY A 79 -11.86 -10.67 9.34
N GLN A 80 -12.40 -11.88 9.51
CA GLN A 80 -13.84 -12.10 9.47
C GLN A 80 -14.56 -11.18 10.48
N GLY A 81 -15.59 -10.46 10.01
CA GLY A 81 -16.38 -9.55 10.84
C GLY A 81 -15.77 -8.18 11.12
N GLN A 82 -14.55 -7.88 10.66
CA GLN A 82 -13.89 -6.59 10.91
C GLN A 82 -14.32 -5.46 9.94
N GLY A 83 -14.94 -5.81 8.82
CA GLY A 83 -15.34 -4.87 7.77
C GLY A 83 -16.15 -3.64 8.27
N PRO A 84 -17.19 -3.81 9.11
CA PRO A 84 -17.93 -2.68 9.67
C PRO A 84 -17.08 -1.73 10.53
N ILE A 85 -16.12 -2.28 11.30
CA ILE A 85 -15.22 -1.48 12.14
C ILE A 85 -14.21 -0.74 11.25
N ALA A 86 -13.63 -1.41 10.25
CA ALA A 86 -12.74 -0.80 9.28
C ALA A 86 -13.42 0.38 8.56
N ARG A 87 -14.65 0.20 8.06
CA ARG A 87 -15.42 1.26 7.41
C ARG A 87 -15.65 2.45 8.34
N ARG A 88 -15.99 2.18 9.61
CA ARG A 88 -16.19 3.23 10.61
C ARG A 88 -14.91 4.04 10.84
N LEU A 89 -13.77 3.35 11.02
CA LEU A 89 -12.47 3.99 11.21
C LEU A 89 -12.09 4.87 10.02
N ILE A 90 -12.34 4.39 8.79
CA ILE A 90 -12.12 5.18 7.56
C ILE A 90 -12.97 6.46 7.59
N THR A 91 -14.27 6.35 7.82
CA THR A 91 -15.16 7.52 7.86
C THR A 91 -14.77 8.52 8.95
N GLU A 92 -14.41 8.03 10.14
CA GLU A 92 -13.93 8.89 11.22
C GLU A 92 -12.59 9.55 10.86
N GLY A 93 -11.67 8.81 10.25
CA GLY A 93 -10.36 9.32 9.85
C GLY A 93 -10.43 10.34 8.71
N MET A 94 -11.30 10.14 7.74
CA MET A 94 -11.56 11.10 6.66
C MET A 94 -11.99 12.45 7.25
N ARG A 95 -12.85 12.45 8.28
CA ARG A 95 -13.31 13.69 8.94
C ARG A 95 -12.24 14.31 9.84
N ALA A 96 -11.49 13.48 10.56
CA ALA A 96 -10.51 13.93 11.54
C ALA A 96 -9.15 14.30 10.93
N GLY A 97 -8.87 13.93 9.68
CA GLY A 97 -7.53 14.04 9.09
C GLY A 97 -6.53 13.14 9.84
N SER A 98 -6.95 11.93 10.19
CA SER A 98 -6.11 10.91 10.82
C SER A 98 -5.80 9.79 9.83
N TRP A 99 -4.76 9.01 10.10
CA TRP A 99 -4.39 7.89 9.26
C TRP A 99 -5.15 6.64 9.67
N VAL A 100 -5.50 5.82 8.69
CA VAL A 100 -6.12 4.51 8.91
C VAL A 100 -5.30 3.45 8.22
N VAL A 101 -4.92 2.40 8.95
CA VAL A 101 -4.14 1.28 8.44
C VAL A 101 -4.99 0.02 8.45
N LEU A 102 -5.32 -0.49 7.27
CA LEU A 102 -5.98 -1.79 7.09
C LEU A 102 -4.93 -2.85 6.83
N GLN A 103 -4.72 -3.73 7.81
CA GLN A 103 -3.71 -4.77 7.71
C GLN A 103 -4.28 -6.04 7.12
N ASN A 104 -3.43 -6.79 6.42
CA ASN A 104 -3.71 -8.13 5.91
C ASN A 104 -4.98 -8.23 5.05
N CYS A 105 -5.19 -7.27 4.14
CA CYS A 105 -6.42 -7.18 3.34
C CYS A 105 -6.76 -8.49 2.60
N HIS A 106 -5.77 -9.21 2.09
CA HIS A 106 -5.91 -10.54 1.48
C HIS A 106 -6.65 -11.58 2.33
N LEU A 107 -6.70 -11.45 3.65
CA LEU A 107 -7.39 -12.40 4.54
C LEU A 107 -8.92 -12.23 4.53
N CYS A 108 -9.43 -11.10 4.04
CA CYS A 108 -10.86 -10.79 4.02
C CYS A 108 -11.37 -10.58 2.59
N THR A 109 -11.27 -11.62 1.76
CA THR A 109 -11.62 -11.57 0.33
C THR A 109 -13.04 -11.08 0.07
N SER A 110 -14.01 -11.47 0.92
CA SER A 110 -15.42 -11.06 0.80
C SER A 110 -15.64 -9.56 1.00
N TRP A 111 -14.68 -8.85 1.62
CA TRP A 111 -14.77 -7.42 1.86
C TRP A 111 -14.06 -6.58 0.80
N MET A 112 -13.28 -7.20 -0.09
CA MET A 112 -12.54 -6.49 -1.15
C MET A 112 -13.44 -5.64 -2.08
N PRO A 113 -14.64 -6.10 -2.51
CA PRO A 113 -15.55 -5.25 -3.28
C PRO A 113 -16.04 -4.02 -2.50
N THR A 114 -16.13 -4.13 -1.16
CA THR A 114 -16.49 -2.98 -0.32
C THR A 114 -15.32 -2.02 -0.18
N LEU A 115 -14.09 -2.52 -0.04
CA LEU A 115 -12.89 -1.69 -0.01
C LEU A 115 -12.72 -0.91 -1.32
N GLU A 116 -12.90 -1.59 -2.46
CA GLU A 116 -12.88 -0.96 -3.79
C GLU A 116 -13.83 0.23 -3.87
N LYS A 117 -15.11 0.01 -3.54
CA LYS A 117 -16.11 1.06 -3.52
C LYS A 117 -15.76 2.22 -2.58
N ILE A 118 -15.20 1.93 -1.40
CA ILE A 118 -14.76 2.98 -0.47
C ILE A 118 -13.65 3.82 -1.11
N CYS A 119 -12.68 3.20 -1.78
CA CYS A 119 -11.60 3.91 -2.46
C CYS A 119 -12.11 4.75 -3.64
N GLU A 120 -13.08 4.26 -4.42
CA GLU A 120 -13.73 5.02 -5.50
C GLU A 120 -14.51 6.25 -4.98
N GLU A 121 -15.06 6.17 -3.76
CA GLU A 121 -15.78 7.25 -3.11
C GLU A 121 -14.85 8.30 -2.47
N LEU A 122 -13.53 8.07 -2.42
CA LEU A 122 -12.57 9.05 -1.91
C LEU A 122 -12.43 10.20 -2.92
N THR A 123 -13.03 11.34 -2.59
CA THR A 123 -12.85 12.59 -3.34
C THR A 123 -12.13 13.63 -2.49
N PRO A 124 -11.45 14.63 -3.10
CA PRO A 124 -10.71 15.64 -2.36
C PRO A 124 -11.58 16.44 -1.36
N ASP A 125 -12.87 16.60 -1.67
CA ASP A 125 -13.84 17.31 -0.83
C ASP A 125 -14.46 16.42 0.26
N ALA A 126 -14.43 15.08 0.10
CA ALA A 126 -15.03 14.15 1.04
C ALA A 126 -14.12 13.80 2.23
N ALA A 127 -12.81 13.99 2.10
CA ALA A 127 -11.82 13.68 3.12
C ALA A 127 -10.91 14.88 3.40
N SER A 128 -10.49 15.03 4.66
CA SER A 128 -9.46 16.00 5.04
C SER A 128 -8.18 15.81 4.20
N PRO A 129 -7.49 16.87 3.77
CA PRO A 129 -6.22 16.78 3.04
C PRO A 129 -5.13 15.98 3.78
N ASP A 130 -5.23 15.93 5.10
CA ASP A 130 -4.33 15.21 6.01
C ASP A 130 -4.62 13.71 6.10
N PHE A 131 -5.80 13.26 5.68
CA PHE A 131 -6.19 11.86 5.73
C PHE A 131 -5.28 11.01 4.85
N ARG A 132 -4.89 9.83 5.34
CA ARG A 132 -4.24 8.79 4.54
C ARG A 132 -4.82 7.43 4.87
N LEU A 133 -5.12 6.67 3.82
CA LEU A 133 -5.48 5.26 3.91
C LEU A 133 -4.27 4.41 3.54
N TRP A 134 -3.83 3.59 4.49
CA TRP A 134 -2.73 2.65 4.33
C TRP A 134 -3.26 1.23 4.31
N LEU A 135 -2.74 0.41 3.40
CA LEU A 135 -3.16 -0.97 3.19
C LEU A 135 -1.93 -1.88 3.31
N THR A 136 -2.08 -3.04 3.93
CA THR A 136 -1.07 -4.11 3.83
C THR A 136 -1.70 -5.38 3.30
N SER A 137 -1.06 -6.03 2.34
CA SER A 137 -1.57 -7.27 1.76
C SER A 137 -0.47 -8.12 1.14
N ALA A 138 -0.55 -9.43 1.31
CA ALA A 138 0.15 -10.35 0.42
C ALA A 138 -0.49 -10.28 -0.99
N PRO A 139 0.25 -10.66 -2.05
CA PRO A 139 -0.33 -10.81 -3.38
C PRO A 139 -1.57 -11.71 -3.35
N SER A 140 -2.67 -11.24 -3.94
CA SER A 140 -3.95 -11.96 -3.98
C SER A 140 -4.70 -11.62 -5.25
N THR A 141 -5.30 -12.64 -5.87
CA THR A 141 -6.16 -12.49 -7.06
C THR A 141 -7.51 -11.82 -6.75
N HIS A 142 -7.85 -11.69 -5.46
CA HIS A 142 -9.09 -11.05 -5.01
C HIS A 142 -8.89 -9.58 -4.65
N PHE A 143 -7.64 -9.11 -4.61
CA PHE A 143 -7.39 -7.71 -4.29
C PHE A 143 -7.85 -6.84 -5.48
N PRO A 144 -8.61 -5.75 -5.26
CA PRO A 144 -9.16 -4.96 -6.36
C PRO A 144 -8.06 -4.28 -7.17
N VAL A 145 -8.07 -4.51 -8.48
CA VAL A 145 -7.06 -3.96 -9.41
C VAL A 145 -7.19 -2.45 -9.53
N SER A 146 -8.42 -1.92 -9.45
CA SER A 146 -8.73 -0.49 -9.45
C SER A 146 -7.91 0.29 -8.42
N ILE A 147 -7.75 -0.25 -7.20
CA ILE A 147 -6.96 0.37 -6.13
C ILE A 147 -5.47 0.47 -6.50
N LEU A 148 -4.97 -0.43 -7.34
CA LEU A 148 -3.57 -0.44 -7.79
C LEU A 148 -3.31 0.46 -9.01
N GLN A 149 -4.37 0.91 -9.69
CA GLN A 149 -4.30 1.68 -10.94
C GLN A 149 -4.61 3.17 -10.76
N ASN A 150 -4.93 3.59 -9.53
CA ASN A 150 -5.40 4.94 -9.18
C ASN A 150 -4.28 5.96 -9.04
#